data_AF-A0AAV7SIE5-F1
#
_entry.id   AF-A0AAV7SIE5-F1
#
_cell.length_a   1.000
_cell.length_b   1.000
_cell.length_c   1.000
_cell.angle_alpha   90.00
_cell.angle_beta   90.00
_cell.angle_gamma   90.00
#
_symmetry.space_group_name_H-M   'P 1'
#
loop_
_entity.id
_entity.type
_entity.pdbx_description
1 polymer ?
#
loop_
_entity_poly.entity_id
_entity_poly.type
_entity_poly.pdbx_seq_one_letter_code
_entity_poly.pdbx_strand_id
1 'polypeptide(L)'
;MPNDKTASKHSRQLLFSEAIAQPKAMMAQTASQGHTSPPVDQPALDATDRILQEIASVGRRLEAMDLKITDLTLASSSIRADIAGFRETANNLDQRLSVVEDHIATTPDQEEELKSLRAKLTELEDRSRRDNVRFFGIPEQKEGSDIKTFLSSLLTNHFGIEFSPPPEFQRVHRIGPSHKASANKPRPIIACFLLHEQARQVISTAKARQPKSLDGHEIRVAADFSRLTNDRRRAFLALRLQLRSLDIKYGLFEPALYTKSSLGKSYRQLRHTKD
;
A
#
# COMPACT_ATOMS: atom_id res chain seq x y z
N MET A 1 54.46 -13.00 16.95
CA MET A 1 54.70 -14.27 17.65
C MET A 1 53.42 -15.09 17.64
N PRO A 2 53.31 -16.18 16.87
CA PRO A 2 52.41 -17.26 17.20
C PRO A 2 53.19 -18.57 17.41
N ASN A 3 52.96 -19.24 18.55
CA ASN A 3 53.47 -20.57 18.86
C ASN A 3 52.32 -21.59 18.77
N ASP A 4 52.33 -22.33 17.67
CA ASP A 4 52.57 -23.77 17.54
C ASP A 4 51.83 -24.83 18.41
N LYS A 5 51.45 -25.89 17.67
CA LYS A 5 51.19 -27.31 18.01
C LYS A 5 49.80 -27.78 18.46
N THR A 6 49.12 -28.47 17.54
CA THR A 6 48.78 -29.92 17.60
C THR A 6 48.21 -30.33 16.21
N ALA A 7 48.98 -30.97 15.33
CA ALA A 7 49.26 -32.41 15.21
C ALA A 7 48.06 -33.29 14.81
N SER A 8 48.18 -33.86 13.60
CA SER A 8 47.91 -35.27 13.27
C SER A 8 46.46 -35.76 13.26
N LYS A 9 45.88 -35.90 12.06
CA LYS A 9 44.88 -36.94 11.74
C LYS A 9 44.54 -37.03 10.24
N HIS A 10 45.55 -37.12 9.36
CA HIS A 10 45.34 -37.55 7.96
C HIS A 10 46.48 -38.47 7.53
N SER A 11 46.49 -39.68 8.08
CA SER A 11 47.39 -40.77 7.70
C SER A 11 46.75 -42.10 8.08
N ARG A 12 45.70 -42.57 7.36
CA ARG A 12 45.22 -43.95 7.53
C ARG A 12 44.24 -44.49 6.48
N GLN A 13 44.38 -44.16 5.20
CA GLN A 13 43.56 -44.83 4.18
C GLN A 13 44.21 -44.90 2.81
N LEU A 14 45.43 -45.43 2.74
CA LEU A 14 46.04 -45.95 1.50
C LEU A 14 46.98 -47.11 1.86
N LEU A 15 46.42 -48.20 2.37
CA LEU A 15 47.11 -49.48 2.52
C LEU A 15 46.07 -50.57 2.32
N PHE A 16 45.86 -51.00 1.08
CA PHE A 16 45.42 -52.35 0.67
C PHE A 16 44.96 -52.29 -0.80
N SER A 17 45.88 -52.47 -1.75
CA SER A 17 45.61 -53.11 -3.06
C SER A 17 46.82 -52.96 -3.99
N GLU A 18 47.93 -53.64 -3.71
CA GLU A 18 48.91 -53.98 -4.76
C GLU A 18 49.88 -55.02 -4.21
N ALA A 19 49.45 -56.28 -4.19
CA ALA A 19 50.33 -57.40 -3.85
C ALA A 19 49.80 -58.73 -4.42
N ILE A 20 49.55 -58.81 -5.73
CA ILE A 20 49.53 -60.10 -6.43
C ILE A 20 50.09 -59.91 -7.85
N ALA A 21 51.40 -59.92 -7.98
CA ALA A 21 52.05 -60.31 -9.23
C ALA A 21 53.44 -60.90 -8.94
N GLN A 22 53.48 -62.23 -9.03
CA GLN A 22 54.63 -63.13 -9.23
C GLN A 22 55.46 -63.52 -7.99
N PRO A 23 55.75 -64.83 -7.89
CA PRO A 23 57.14 -65.21 -8.13
C PRO A 23 57.34 -66.53 -8.92
N LYS A 24 58.49 -66.53 -9.63
CA LYS A 24 59.45 -67.63 -9.86
C LYS A 24 59.26 -68.58 -11.05
N ALA A 25 60.14 -68.37 -12.03
CA ALA A 25 60.78 -69.42 -12.81
C ALA A 25 62.21 -69.63 -12.29
N MET A 26 62.50 -70.81 -11.72
CA MET A 26 63.77 -71.54 -11.90
C MET A 26 63.78 -72.87 -11.13
N MET A 27 64.00 -73.94 -11.92
CA MET A 27 64.55 -75.26 -11.61
C MET A 27 63.82 -76.21 -10.64
N ALA A 28 63.30 -77.31 -11.19
CA ALA A 28 63.66 -78.68 -10.77
C ALA A 28 63.28 -79.71 -11.85
N GLN A 29 64.26 -80.50 -12.28
CA GLN A 29 64.07 -81.78 -12.95
C GLN A 29 63.40 -82.75 -11.98
N THR A 30 62.48 -83.59 -12.47
CA THR A 30 62.47 -85.07 -12.34
C THR A 30 61.09 -85.59 -12.74
N ALA A 31 61.04 -86.29 -13.88
CA ALA A 31 59.97 -87.22 -14.20
C ALA A 31 60.33 -88.59 -13.62
N SER A 32 59.41 -89.20 -12.87
CA SER A 32 59.11 -90.65 -12.84
C SER A 32 58.45 -91.02 -11.51
N GLN A 33 57.14 -91.24 -11.52
CA GLN A 33 56.50 -92.55 -11.29
C GLN A 33 54.99 -92.36 -11.05
N GLY A 34 54.21 -93.24 -11.66
CA GLY A 34 52.75 -93.13 -11.76
C GLY A 34 52.02 -93.35 -10.44
N HIS A 35 50.88 -92.66 -10.32
CA HIS A 35 49.77 -93.02 -9.44
C HIS A 35 48.48 -92.86 -10.22
N THR A 36 47.75 -93.95 -10.34
CA THR A 36 46.44 -94.07 -10.98
C THR A 36 45.37 -93.38 -10.12
N SER A 37 44.61 -92.45 -10.70
CA SER A 37 43.44 -91.81 -10.10
C SER A 37 42.21 -92.74 -10.13
N PRO A 38 41.36 -92.75 -9.09
CA PRO A 38 40.08 -93.48 -9.09
C PRO A 38 38.97 -92.67 -9.80
N PRO A 39 37.82 -93.29 -10.14
CA PRO A 39 36.75 -92.68 -10.92
C PRO A 39 35.96 -91.65 -10.09
N VAL A 40 35.60 -90.53 -10.71
CA VAL A 40 34.84 -89.43 -10.10
C VAL A 40 33.35 -89.78 -10.05
N ASP A 41 32.74 -89.72 -8.85
CA ASP A 41 31.30 -89.93 -8.62
C ASP A 41 30.46 -88.82 -9.30
N GLN A 42 29.67 -89.18 -10.31
CA GLN A 42 28.76 -88.27 -11.03
C GLN A 42 27.75 -87.47 -10.16
N PRO A 43 27.16 -87.99 -9.06
CA PRO A 43 26.26 -87.19 -8.22
C PRO A 43 26.98 -86.07 -7.43
N ALA A 44 28.30 -86.19 -7.22
CA ALA A 44 29.10 -85.13 -6.59
C ALA A 44 29.35 -83.97 -7.56
N LEU A 45 29.51 -84.25 -8.86
CA LEU A 45 29.63 -83.25 -9.92
C LEU A 45 28.33 -82.45 -10.10
N ASP A 46 27.17 -83.12 -10.08
CA ASP A 46 25.85 -82.46 -10.15
C ASP A 46 25.57 -81.54 -8.95
N ALA A 47 26.06 -81.91 -7.76
CA ALA A 47 25.94 -81.09 -6.55
C ALA A 47 26.82 -79.83 -6.64
N THR A 48 28.04 -79.96 -7.18
CA THR A 48 28.93 -78.81 -7.40
C THR A 48 28.40 -77.85 -8.47
N ASP A 49 27.77 -78.36 -9.54
CA ASP A 49 27.18 -77.53 -10.59
C ASP A 49 25.95 -76.74 -10.09
N ARG A 50 25.13 -77.35 -9.21
CA ARG A 50 24.03 -76.63 -8.53
C ARG A 50 24.54 -75.49 -7.63
N ILE A 51 25.60 -75.73 -6.88
CA ILE A 51 26.23 -74.70 -6.03
C ILE A 51 26.80 -73.56 -6.89
N LEU A 52 27.45 -73.88 -8.02
CA LEU A 52 27.96 -72.88 -8.95
C LEU A 52 26.84 -72.03 -9.58
N GLN A 53 25.69 -72.64 -9.92
CA GLN A 53 24.52 -71.91 -10.40
C GLN A 53 23.91 -70.99 -9.33
N GLU A 54 23.82 -71.44 -8.09
CA GLU A 54 23.39 -70.62 -6.93
C GLU A 54 24.34 -69.43 -6.70
N ILE A 55 25.66 -69.66 -6.72
CA ILE A 55 26.67 -68.59 -6.59
C ILE A 55 26.54 -67.58 -7.74
N ALA A 56 26.37 -68.05 -8.98
CA ALA A 56 26.16 -67.16 -10.12
C ALA A 56 24.84 -66.37 -10.02
N SER A 57 23.78 -66.99 -9.47
CA SER A 57 22.50 -66.32 -9.17
C SER A 57 22.67 -65.23 -8.11
N VAL A 58 23.39 -65.51 -7.03
CA VAL A 58 23.71 -64.53 -5.98
C VAL A 58 24.57 -63.39 -6.53
N GLY A 59 25.56 -63.68 -7.38
CA GLY A 59 26.37 -62.67 -8.06
C GLY A 59 25.53 -61.68 -8.87
N ARG A 60 24.62 -62.19 -9.72
CA ARG A 60 23.68 -61.33 -10.48
C ARG A 60 22.77 -60.49 -9.58
N ARG A 61 22.34 -61.04 -8.44
CA ARG A 61 21.52 -60.30 -7.46
C ARG A 61 22.31 -59.20 -6.77
N LEU A 62 23.59 -59.44 -6.45
CA LEU A 62 24.49 -58.44 -5.88
C LEU A 62 24.75 -57.30 -6.87
N GLU A 63 25.03 -57.60 -8.14
CA GLU A 63 25.18 -56.58 -9.19
C GLU A 63 23.90 -55.73 -9.34
N ALA A 64 22.73 -56.37 -9.34
CA ALA A 64 21.45 -55.66 -9.39
C ALA A 64 21.19 -54.81 -8.13
N MET A 65 21.67 -55.24 -6.96
CA MET A 65 21.61 -54.45 -5.73
C MET A 65 22.55 -53.25 -5.80
N ASP A 66 23.77 -53.41 -6.31
CA ASP A 66 24.74 -52.32 -6.46
C ASP A 66 24.17 -51.22 -7.36
N LEU A 67 23.55 -51.59 -8.50
CA LEU A 67 22.86 -50.61 -9.36
C LEU A 67 21.77 -49.84 -8.59
N LYS A 68 20.90 -50.53 -7.85
CA LYS A 68 19.86 -49.86 -7.04
C LYS A 68 20.44 -48.97 -5.95
N ILE A 69 21.56 -49.38 -5.32
CA ILE A 69 22.26 -48.56 -4.34
C ILE A 69 22.78 -47.30 -5.02
N THR A 70 23.39 -47.39 -6.21
CA THR A 70 23.83 -46.20 -6.95
C THR A 70 22.68 -45.26 -7.28
N ASP A 71 21.54 -45.77 -7.75
CA ASP A 71 20.34 -44.97 -8.03
C ASP A 71 19.81 -44.28 -6.76
N LEU A 72 19.74 -44.99 -5.64
CA LEU A 72 19.35 -44.40 -4.35
C LEU A 72 20.33 -43.34 -3.87
N THR A 73 21.62 -43.50 -4.17
CA THR A 73 22.67 -42.55 -3.80
C THR A 73 22.52 -41.26 -4.62
N LEU A 74 22.23 -41.38 -5.91
CA LEU A 74 21.92 -40.26 -6.79
C LEU A 74 20.64 -39.55 -6.37
N ALA A 75 19.55 -40.28 -6.14
CA ALA A 75 18.28 -39.71 -5.66
C ALA A 75 18.47 -38.96 -4.32
N SER A 76 19.24 -39.55 -3.39
CA SER A 76 19.56 -38.90 -2.11
C SER A 76 20.39 -37.63 -2.29
N SER A 77 21.28 -37.59 -3.29
CA SER A 77 22.05 -36.38 -3.61
C SER A 77 21.18 -35.27 -4.18
N SER A 78 20.21 -35.61 -5.05
CA SER A 78 19.23 -34.67 -5.57
C SER A 78 18.37 -34.08 -4.45
N ILE A 79 17.84 -34.93 -3.56
CA ILE A 79 17.02 -34.47 -2.43
C ILE A 79 17.82 -33.52 -1.52
N ARG A 80 19.11 -33.79 -1.29
CA ARG A 80 19.96 -32.88 -0.51
C ARG A 80 20.12 -31.52 -1.20
N ALA A 81 20.26 -31.49 -2.52
CA ALA A 81 20.32 -30.24 -3.28
C ALA A 81 19.00 -29.46 -3.20
N ASP A 82 17.86 -30.14 -3.35
CA ASP A 82 16.55 -29.51 -3.23
C ASP A 82 16.30 -28.94 -1.82
N ILE A 83 16.68 -29.68 -0.77
CA ILE A 83 16.60 -29.20 0.62
C ILE A 83 17.48 -27.96 0.83
N ALA A 84 18.67 -27.91 0.24
CA ALA A 84 19.53 -26.74 0.31
C ALA A 84 18.87 -25.53 -0.38
N GLY A 85 18.31 -25.74 -1.57
CA GLY A 85 17.54 -24.70 -2.28
C GLY A 85 16.33 -24.22 -1.48
N PHE A 86 15.56 -25.12 -0.90
CA PHE A 86 14.42 -24.75 -0.06
C PHE A 86 14.83 -23.95 1.17
N ARG A 87 15.94 -24.31 1.84
CA ARG A 87 16.47 -23.52 2.97
C ARG A 87 16.86 -22.11 2.56
N GLU A 88 17.49 -21.95 1.40
CA GLU A 88 17.81 -20.62 0.88
C GLU A 88 16.55 -19.79 0.61
N THR A 89 15.54 -20.39 -0.04
CA THR A 89 14.26 -19.71 -0.27
C THR A 89 13.53 -19.36 1.03
N ALA A 90 13.56 -20.23 2.04
CA ALA A 90 12.95 -19.99 3.34
C ALA A 90 13.63 -18.81 4.05
N ASN A 91 14.97 -18.79 4.07
CA ASN A 91 15.73 -17.67 4.63
C ASN A 91 15.43 -16.35 3.90
N ASN A 92 15.29 -16.38 2.57
CA ASN A 92 14.92 -15.20 1.80
C ASN A 92 13.51 -14.72 2.13
N LEU A 93 12.56 -15.64 2.30
CA LEU A 93 11.19 -15.32 2.68
C LEU A 93 11.13 -14.74 4.09
N ASP A 94 11.85 -15.29 5.05
CA ASP A 94 11.90 -14.78 6.43
C ASP A 94 12.45 -13.34 6.46
N GLN A 95 13.52 -13.06 5.71
CA GLN A 95 14.06 -11.71 5.58
C GLN A 95 13.04 -10.73 4.96
N ARG A 96 12.34 -11.15 3.90
CA ARG A 96 11.32 -10.33 3.25
C ARG A 96 10.11 -10.11 4.15
N LEU A 97 9.71 -11.12 4.92
CA LEU A 97 8.60 -11.05 5.86
C LEU A 97 8.92 -10.06 6.97
N SER A 98 10.12 -10.14 7.54
CA SER A 98 10.61 -9.20 8.56
C SER A 98 10.51 -7.73 8.10
N VAL A 99 10.94 -7.42 6.88
CA VAL A 99 10.79 -6.06 6.31
C VAL A 99 9.32 -5.65 6.14
N VAL A 100 8.45 -6.57 5.70
CA VAL A 100 7.02 -6.29 5.55
C VAL A 100 6.36 -6.05 6.90
N GLU A 101 6.71 -6.82 7.93
CA GLU A 101 6.21 -6.64 9.29
C GLU A 101 6.61 -5.28 9.87
N ASP A 102 7.86 -4.85 9.66
CA ASP A 102 8.34 -3.52 10.07
C ASP A 102 7.56 -2.39 9.34
N HIS A 103 7.29 -2.55 8.04
CA HIS A 103 6.47 -1.60 7.29
C HIS A 103 5.02 -1.55 7.79
N ILE A 104 4.42 -2.71 8.08
CA ILE A 104 3.06 -2.76 8.64
C ILE A 104 3.02 -2.09 10.01
N ALA A 105 4.04 -2.30 10.85
CA ALA A 105 4.13 -1.69 12.17
C ALA A 105 4.23 -0.15 12.11
N THR A 106 4.87 0.40 11.06
CA THR A 106 5.04 1.86 10.88
C THR A 106 3.92 2.54 10.10
N THR A 107 3.13 1.78 9.33
CA THR A 107 1.98 2.28 8.56
C THR A 107 0.96 3.08 9.40
N PRO A 108 0.51 2.66 10.60
CA PRO A 108 -0.50 3.42 11.35
C PRO A 108 -0.01 4.82 11.76
N ASP A 109 1.26 4.95 12.16
CA ASP A 109 1.84 6.25 12.51
C ASP A 109 1.89 7.18 11.30
N GLN A 110 2.24 6.64 10.13
CA GLN A 110 2.22 7.39 8.86
C GLN A 110 0.80 7.81 8.47
N GLU A 111 -0.20 6.95 8.66
CA GLU A 111 -1.59 7.29 8.39
C GLU A 111 -2.09 8.43 9.29
N GLU A 112 -1.76 8.40 10.58
CA GLU A 112 -2.09 9.47 11.52
C GLU A 112 -1.35 10.77 11.18
N GLU A 113 -0.09 10.69 10.78
CA GLU A 113 0.66 11.85 10.30
C GLU A 113 0.00 12.44 9.05
N LEU A 114 -0.34 11.62 8.05
CA LEU A 114 -1.04 12.06 6.84
C LEU A 114 -2.40 12.70 7.15
N LYS A 115 -3.18 12.14 8.09
CA LYS A 115 -4.44 12.75 8.55
C LYS A 115 -4.18 14.11 9.19
N SER A 116 -3.18 14.22 10.04
CA SER A 116 -2.76 15.47 10.70
C SER A 116 -2.34 16.54 9.68
N LEU A 117 -1.50 16.18 8.70
CA LEU A 117 -1.10 17.09 7.62
C LEU A 117 -2.30 17.53 6.79
N ARG A 118 -3.19 16.62 6.39
CA ARG A 118 -4.40 16.96 5.63
C ARG A 118 -5.30 17.93 6.41
N ALA A 119 -5.45 17.73 7.72
CA ALA A 119 -6.20 18.63 8.58
C ALA A 119 -5.57 20.03 8.63
N LYS A 120 -4.25 20.12 8.85
CA LYS A 120 -3.49 21.39 8.85
C LYS A 120 -3.59 22.11 7.52
N LEU A 121 -3.41 21.41 6.40
CA LEU A 121 -3.54 21.98 5.05
C LEU A 121 -4.93 22.53 4.79
N THR A 122 -5.98 21.80 5.22
CA THR A 122 -7.37 22.25 5.09
C THR A 122 -7.60 23.53 5.89
N GLU A 123 -7.09 23.59 7.12
CA GLU A 123 -7.22 24.78 7.98
C GLU A 123 -6.46 25.98 7.41
N LEU A 124 -5.25 25.78 6.91
CA LEU A 124 -4.48 26.84 6.24
C LEU A 124 -5.18 27.37 4.99
N GLU A 125 -5.73 26.47 4.17
CA GLU A 125 -6.51 26.82 2.98
C GLU A 125 -7.76 27.63 3.37
N ASP A 126 -8.54 27.17 4.36
CA ASP A 126 -9.73 27.88 4.83
C ASP A 126 -9.39 29.25 5.43
N ARG A 127 -8.33 29.33 6.24
CA ARG A 127 -7.87 30.60 6.84
C ARG A 127 -7.44 31.60 5.76
N SER A 128 -6.78 31.13 4.71
CA SER A 128 -6.39 31.98 3.57
C SER A 128 -7.57 32.48 2.73
N ARG A 129 -8.71 31.79 2.79
CA ARG A 129 -9.94 32.12 2.04
C ARG A 129 -11.02 32.76 2.89
N ARG A 130 -10.76 33.00 4.18
CA ARG A 130 -11.75 33.48 5.14
C ARG A 130 -12.35 34.85 4.79
N ASP A 131 -11.60 35.67 4.04
CA ASP A 131 -12.02 36.99 3.57
C ASP A 131 -12.58 36.97 2.13
N ASN A 132 -12.63 35.78 1.52
CA ASN A 132 -13.19 35.60 0.19
C ASN A 132 -14.70 35.33 0.27
N VAL A 133 -15.45 36.05 -0.57
CA VAL A 133 -16.88 35.84 -0.78
C VAL A 133 -17.14 35.45 -2.23
N ARG A 134 -17.93 34.39 -2.42
CA ARG A 134 -18.38 33.90 -3.73
C ARG A 134 -19.77 34.43 -4.06
N PHE A 135 -19.88 35.05 -5.22
CA PHE A 135 -21.14 35.51 -5.82
C PHE A 135 -21.49 34.61 -7.00
N PHE A 136 -22.70 34.07 -7.01
CA PHE A 136 -23.23 33.21 -8.06
C PHE A 136 -24.43 33.90 -8.71
N GLY A 137 -24.67 33.60 -10.00
CA GLY A 137 -25.86 34.08 -10.71
C GLY A 137 -25.75 35.48 -11.30
N ILE A 138 -24.58 36.13 -11.23
CA ILE A 138 -24.34 37.43 -11.88
C ILE A 138 -24.10 37.20 -13.39
N PRO A 139 -24.96 37.68 -14.29
CA PRO A 139 -24.83 37.48 -15.74
C PRO A 139 -23.46 37.92 -16.25
N GLU A 140 -22.89 37.20 -17.22
CA GLU A 140 -21.60 37.61 -17.79
C GLU A 140 -21.72 38.98 -18.47
N GLN A 141 -20.64 39.77 -18.42
CA GLN A 141 -20.55 41.13 -18.99
C GLN A 141 -21.40 42.21 -18.29
N LYS A 142 -22.30 41.84 -17.37
CA LYS A 142 -23.09 42.81 -16.59
C LYS A 142 -22.22 43.69 -15.69
N GLU A 143 -21.10 43.14 -15.23
CA GLU A 143 -20.10 43.84 -14.43
C GLU A 143 -19.38 44.98 -15.17
N GLY A 144 -19.43 45.02 -16.51
CA GLY A 144 -18.65 45.98 -17.29
C GLY A 144 -17.14 45.77 -17.18
N SER A 145 -16.37 46.85 -17.31
CA SER A 145 -14.90 46.83 -17.23
C SER A 145 -14.37 46.77 -15.79
N ASP A 146 -15.14 47.25 -14.81
CA ASP A 146 -14.72 47.32 -13.42
C ASP A 146 -15.66 46.53 -12.49
N ILE A 147 -15.25 45.30 -12.20
CA ILE A 147 -15.98 44.38 -11.34
C ILE A 147 -16.04 44.89 -9.89
N LYS A 148 -15.06 45.69 -9.44
CA LYS A 148 -15.01 46.17 -8.06
C LYS A 148 -16.13 47.18 -7.80
N THR A 149 -16.22 48.22 -8.63
CA THR A 149 -17.29 49.24 -8.51
C THR A 149 -18.67 48.63 -8.74
N PHE A 150 -18.80 47.72 -9.69
CA PHE A 150 -20.03 46.95 -9.87
C PHE A 150 -20.43 46.22 -8.59
N LEU A 151 -19.53 45.44 -7.98
CA LEU A 151 -19.85 44.72 -6.74
C LEU A 151 -20.17 45.65 -5.58
N SER A 152 -19.44 46.76 -5.40
CA SER A 152 -19.77 47.76 -4.37
C SER A 152 -21.19 48.30 -4.56
N SER A 153 -21.55 48.67 -5.79
CA SER A 153 -22.91 49.14 -6.12
C SER A 153 -23.97 48.06 -5.92
N LEU A 154 -23.67 46.80 -6.26
CA LEU A 154 -24.57 45.67 -6.07
C LEU A 154 -24.83 45.43 -4.58
N LEU A 155 -23.79 45.46 -3.75
CA LEU A 155 -23.93 45.24 -2.30
C LEU A 155 -24.75 46.35 -1.63
N THR A 156 -24.51 47.61 -1.99
CA THR A 156 -25.25 48.75 -1.44
C THR A 156 -26.68 48.80 -1.98
N ASN A 157 -26.85 48.84 -3.30
CA ASN A 157 -28.16 49.10 -3.92
C ASN A 157 -29.05 47.86 -3.95
N HIS A 158 -28.47 46.71 -4.32
CA HIS A 158 -29.25 45.49 -4.48
C HIS A 158 -29.35 44.74 -3.17
N PHE A 159 -28.27 44.57 -2.41
CA PHE A 159 -28.32 43.89 -1.10
C PHE A 159 -28.77 44.79 0.06
N GLY A 160 -28.68 46.12 -0.08
CA GLY A 160 -29.07 47.06 0.99
C GLY A 160 -28.15 46.93 2.20
N ILE A 161 -26.85 46.76 1.94
CA ILE A 161 -25.81 46.67 2.97
C ILE A 161 -25.14 48.03 3.06
N GLU A 162 -25.23 48.64 4.24
CA GLU A 162 -24.52 49.87 4.56
C GLU A 162 -23.13 49.53 5.08
N PHE A 163 -22.12 50.13 4.46
CA PHE A 163 -20.71 49.98 4.84
C PHE A 163 -20.19 51.32 5.35
N SER A 164 -19.44 51.29 6.45
CA SER A 164 -18.68 52.42 6.96
C SER A 164 -17.34 51.89 7.49
N PRO A 165 -16.20 52.09 6.79
CA PRO A 165 -16.04 52.73 5.47
C PRO A 165 -16.59 51.88 4.30
N PRO A 166 -16.63 52.40 3.05
CA PRO A 166 -17.00 51.63 1.85
C PRO A 166 -16.24 50.29 1.72
N PRO A 167 -16.81 49.29 1.05
CA PRO A 167 -16.17 47.99 0.92
C PRO A 167 -14.94 48.10 0.01
N GLU A 168 -13.80 47.68 0.53
CA GLU A 168 -12.55 47.61 -0.23
C GLU A 168 -12.18 46.16 -0.52
N PHE A 169 -11.69 45.94 -1.74
CA PHE A 169 -11.31 44.61 -2.22
C PHE A 169 -9.84 44.55 -2.57
N GLN A 170 -9.15 43.56 -2.01
CA GLN A 170 -7.80 43.20 -2.42
C GLN A 170 -7.81 42.69 -3.88
N ARG A 171 -8.75 41.78 -4.21
CA ARG A 171 -8.88 41.18 -5.54
C ARG A 171 -10.33 40.81 -5.84
N VAL A 172 -10.77 41.05 -7.07
CA VAL A 172 -12.09 40.64 -7.58
C VAL A 172 -11.93 40.06 -8.98
N HIS A 173 -12.45 38.86 -9.23
CA HIS A 173 -12.36 38.21 -10.54
C HIS A 173 -13.39 37.07 -10.68
N ARG A 174 -13.69 36.68 -11.92
CA ARG A 174 -14.45 35.46 -12.22
C ARG A 174 -13.57 34.22 -12.14
N ILE A 175 -14.12 33.11 -11.66
CA ILE A 175 -13.43 31.82 -11.58
C ILE A 175 -13.94 30.86 -12.65
N GLY A 176 -13.00 30.14 -13.25
CA GLY A 176 -13.27 29.06 -14.19
C GLY A 176 -13.20 29.48 -15.66
N PRO A 177 -13.21 28.49 -16.56
CA PRO A 177 -13.07 28.71 -17.99
C PRO A 177 -14.23 29.54 -18.55
N SER A 178 -13.90 30.54 -19.37
CA SER A 178 -14.88 31.39 -20.05
C SER A 178 -15.63 30.57 -21.11
N HIS A 179 -16.80 30.04 -20.75
CA HIS A 179 -17.63 29.30 -21.69
C HIS A 179 -18.62 30.24 -22.39
N LYS A 180 -18.31 30.63 -23.64
CA LYS A 180 -19.19 31.44 -24.49
C LYS A 180 -20.61 30.88 -24.65
N ALA A 181 -20.83 29.59 -24.37
CA ALA A 181 -22.08 28.86 -24.61
C ALA A 181 -23.02 28.76 -23.39
N SER A 182 -22.61 29.21 -22.20
CA SER A 182 -23.34 28.94 -20.94
C SER A 182 -24.08 30.19 -20.43
N ALA A 183 -24.95 30.78 -21.24
CA ALA A 183 -25.83 31.87 -20.79
C ALA A 183 -26.66 31.48 -19.56
N ASN A 184 -27.01 30.20 -19.44
CA ASN A 184 -27.82 29.68 -18.33
C ASN A 184 -27.04 29.45 -17.02
N LYS A 185 -25.70 29.49 -17.03
CA LYS A 185 -24.89 29.28 -15.83
C LYS A 185 -23.67 30.20 -15.85
N PRO A 186 -23.83 31.47 -15.40
CA PRO A 186 -22.73 32.41 -15.36
C PRO A 186 -21.64 31.97 -14.38
N ARG A 187 -20.38 32.31 -14.69
CA ARG A 187 -19.24 32.00 -13.81
C ARG A 187 -19.35 32.72 -12.46
N PRO A 188 -18.99 32.07 -11.35
CA PRO A 188 -18.94 32.76 -10.06
C PRO A 188 -17.90 33.89 -10.06
N ILE A 189 -18.15 34.94 -9.27
CA ILE A 189 -17.16 35.97 -8.94
C ILE A 189 -16.65 35.70 -7.52
N ILE A 190 -15.33 35.73 -7.30
CA ILE A 190 -14.74 35.81 -5.95
C ILE A 190 -14.25 37.23 -5.73
N ALA A 191 -14.67 37.80 -4.60
CA ALA A 191 -14.13 39.02 -4.06
C ALA A 191 -13.41 38.73 -2.74
N CYS A 192 -12.14 39.08 -2.66
CA CYS A 192 -11.36 39.10 -1.42
C CYS A 192 -11.51 40.48 -0.80
N PHE A 193 -12.20 40.56 0.34
CA PHE A 193 -12.36 41.79 1.10
C PHE A 193 -11.09 42.13 1.86
N LEU A 194 -10.81 43.41 2.02
CA LEU A 194 -9.70 43.87 2.85
C LEU A 194 -10.01 43.70 4.35
N LEU A 195 -11.28 43.87 4.72
CA LEU A 195 -11.76 43.76 6.10
C LEU A 195 -12.62 42.51 6.27
N HIS A 196 -12.19 41.62 7.16
CA HIS A 196 -12.89 40.38 7.50
C HIS A 196 -14.36 40.61 7.93
N GLU A 197 -14.61 41.71 8.63
CA GLU A 197 -15.93 42.08 9.14
C GLU A 197 -16.92 42.37 8.02
N GLN A 198 -16.46 43.05 6.95
CA GLN A 198 -17.28 43.35 5.78
C GLN A 198 -17.67 42.06 5.03
N ALA A 199 -16.73 41.14 4.84
CA ALA A 199 -17.03 39.82 4.25
C ALA A 199 -18.09 39.06 5.08
N ARG A 200 -17.95 39.06 6.41
CA ARG A 200 -18.93 38.43 7.31
C ARG A 200 -20.29 39.10 7.26
N GLN A 201 -20.35 40.43 7.23
CA GLN A 201 -21.59 41.19 7.13
C GLN A 201 -22.34 40.85 5.85
N VAL A 202 -21.63 40.76 4.72
CA VAL A 202 -22.18 40.37 3.42
C VAL A 202 -22.76 38.95 3.47
N ILE A 203 -21.99 37.98 3.95
CA ILE A 203 -22.45 36.59 4.05
C ILE A 203 -23.65 36.44 5.00
N SER A 204 -23.62 37.14 6.14
CA SER A 204 -24.71 37.11 7.13
C SER A 204 -25.99 37.70 6.54
N THR A 205 -25.89 38.87 5.92
CA THR A 205 -27.04 39.58 5.33
C THR A 205 -27.65 38.76 4.19
N ALA A 206 -26.83 38.17 3.33
CA ALA A 206 -27.31 37.33 2.24
C ALA A 206 -27.98 36.03 2.71
N LYS A 207 -27.59 35.49 3.88
CA LYS A 207 -28.25 34.31 4.48
C LYS A 207 -29.57 34.65 5.17
N ALA A 208 -29.66 35.84 5.76
CA ALA A 208 -30.85 36.30 6.48
C ALA A 208 -31.98 36.73 5.54
N ARG A 209 -31.63 37.24 4.35
CA ARG A 209 -32.58 37.71 3.36
C ARG A 209 -32.90 36.61 2.33
N GLN A 210 -34.06 36.74 1.68
CA GLN A 210 -34.42 35.89 0.56
C GLN A 210 -33.44 36.09 -0.62
N PRO A 211 -33.24 35.07 -1.47
CA PRO A 211 -32.42 35.21 -2.67
C PRO A 211 -32.93 36.38 -3.51
N LYS A 212 -32.02 37.27 -3.92
CA LYS A 212 -32.38 38.43 -4.72
C LYS A 212 -32.13 38.14 -6.19
N SER A 213 -33.10 38.50 -7.04
CA SER A 213 -32.96 38.35 -8.49
C SER A 213 -32.36 39.62 -9.10
N LEU A 214 -31.44 39.46 -10.05
CA LEU A 214 -30.93 40.53 -10.92
C LEU A 214 -31.14 40.10 -12.37
N ASP A 215 -31.88 40.88 -13.15
CA ASP A 215 -32.21 40.58 -14.55
C ASP A 215 -32.77 39.16 -14.76
N GLY A 216 -33.62 38.69 -13.85
CA GLY A 216 -34.19 37.33 -13.88
C GLY A 216 -33.24 36.20 -13.40
N HIS A 217 -32.01 36.52 -13.00
CA HIS A 217 -31.07 35.55 -12.43
C HIS A 217 -31.01 35.65 -10.91
N GLU A 218 -31.18 34.51 -10.22
CA GLU A 218 -31.06 34.42 -8.77
C GLU A 218 -29.59 34.58 -8.32
N ILE A 219 -29.32 35.66 -7.59
CA ILE A 219 -28.00 35.89 -7.00
C ILE A 219 -27.91 35.17 -5.66
N ARG A 220 -26.89 34.31 -5.54
CA ARG A 220 -26.53 33.63 -4.29
C ARG A 220 -25.15 34.06 -3.83
N VAL A 221 -25.00 34.25 -2.53
CA VAL A 221 -23.74 34.66 -1.90
C VAL A 221 -23.33 33.64 -0.86
N ALA A 222 -22.07 33.21 -0.89
CA ALA A 222 -21.54 32.23 0.05
C ALA A 222 -20.08 32.53 0.41
N ALA A 223 -19.64 31.99 1.55
CA ALA A 223 -18.21 31.96 1.90
C ALA A 223 -17.44 31.02 0.97
N ASP A 224 -16.16 31.32 0.76
CA ASP A 224 -15.23 30.51 -0.04
C ASP A 224 -14.48 29.50 0.83
N PHE A 225 -15.04 28.30 1.00
CA PHE A 225 -14.35 27.22 1.74
C PHE A 225 -13.46 26.37 0.84
N SER A 226 -12.47 25.72 1.43
CA SER A 226 -11.76 24.58 0.85
C SER A 226 -12.73 23.49 0.38
N ARG A 227 -12.25 22.63 -0.51
CA ARG A 227 -13.06 21.51 -1.02
C ARG A 227 -13.50 20.58 0.11
N LEU A 228 -12.56 20.20 0.98
CA LEU A 228 -12.82 19.30 2.10
C LEU A 228 -13.83 19.89 3.09
N THR A 229 -13.73 21.20 3.39
CA THR A 229 -14.72 21.86 4.24
C THR A 229 -16.08 21.95 3.55
N ASN A 230 -16.16 22.23 2.25
CA ASN A 230 -17.42 22.17 1.51
C ASN A 230 -18.03 20.76 1.52
N ASP A 231 -17.23 19.71 1.35
CA ASP A 231 -17.69 18.32 1.40
C ASP A 231 -18.23 17.95 2.79
N ARG A 232 -17.52 18.32 3.86
CA ARG A 232 -18.00 18.18 5.25
C ARG A 232 -19.32 18.92 5.46
N ARG A 233 -19.43 20.17 5.02
CA ARG A 233 -20.67 20.97 5.13
C ARG A 233 -21.83 20.36 4.33
N ARG A 234 -21.53 19.73 3.18
CA ARG A 234 -22.51 19.02 2.34
C ARG A 234 -23.00 17.73 2.97
N ALA A 235 -22.16 17.02 3.72
CA ALA A 235 -22.56 15.81 4.44
C ALA A 235 -23.71 16.07 5.43
N PHE A 236 -23.81 17.28 5.99
CA PHE A 236 -24.92 17.68 6.87
C PHE A 236 -26.20 18.13 6.14
N LEU A 237 -26.27 18.05 4.80
CA LEU A 237 -27.43 18.55 4.06
C LEU A 237 -28.72 17.83 4.47
N ALA A 238 -28.70 16.50 4.57
CA ALA A 238 -29.87 15.70 4.93
C ALA A 238 -30.41 16.10 6.33
N LEU A 239 -29.51 16.16 7.31
CA LEU A 239 -29.84 16.57 8.68
C LEU A 239 -30.40 18.01 8.71
N ARG A 240 -29.82 18.93 7.94
CA ARG A 240 -30.29 20.33 7.86
C ARG A 240 -31.68 20.48 7.26
N LEU A 241 -32.04 19.61 6.30
CA LEU A 241 -33.38 19.60 5.71
C LEU A 241 -34.41 19.06 6.71
N GLN A 242 -34.08 17.99 7.44
CA GLN A 242 -34.93 17.45 8.49
C GLN A 242 -35.19 18.47 9.61
N LEU A 243 -34.15 19.14 10.09
CA LEU A 243 -34.30 20.17 11.13
C LEU A 243 -35.16 21.34 10.69
N ARG A 244 -35.04 21.73 9.41
CA ARG A 244 -35.91 22.75 8.82
C ARG A 244 -37.37 22.29 8.78
N SER A 245 -37.63 21.02 8.47
CA SER A 245 -39.00 20.48 8.48
C SER A 245 -39.62 20.42 9.89
N LEU A 246 -38.79 20.38 10.92
CA LEU A 246 -39.20 20.38 12.33
C LEU A 246 -39.18 21.80 12.96
N ASP A 247 -38.95 22.85 12.16
CA ASP A 247 -38.78 24.24 12.61
C ASP A 247 -37.73 24.43 13.72
N ILE A 248 -36.68 23.61 13.69
CA ILE A 248 -35.57 23.67 14.65
C ILE A 248 -34.49 24.59 14.09
N LYS A 249 -34.18 25.67 14.83
CA LYS A 249 -33.07 26.59 14.50
C LYS A 249 -31.71 25.89 14.62
N TYR A 250 -30.85 26.13 13.63
CA TYR A 250 -29.49 25.61 13.60
C TYR A 250 -28.47 26.58 13.00
N GLY A 251 -27.21 26.41 13.38
CA GLY A 251 -26.05 27.07 12.78
C GLY A 251 -25.00 26.05 12.30
N LEU A 252 -24.17 26.46 11.35
CA LEU A 252 -23.02 25.69 10.87
C LEU A 252 -21.75 26.54 10.96
N PHE A 253 -21.01 26.38 12.05
CA PHE A 253 -19.72 27.05 12.31
C PHE A 253 -18.56 26.27 11.68
N GLU A 254 -17.47 26.96 11.36
CA GLU A 254 -16.25 26.35 10.82
C GLU A 254 -15.64 25.35 11.83
N PRO A 255 -15.21 24.12 11.43
CA PRO A 255 -15.25 23.52 10.09
C PRO A 255 -16.46 22.59 9.86
N ALA A 256 -17.29 22.34 10.87
CA ALA A 256 -18.47 21.45 10.80
C ALA A 256 -19.32 21.50 12.09
N LEU A 257 -19.33 22.64 12.79
CA LEU A 257 -19.88 22.74 14.13
C LEU A 257 -21.38 23.07 14.06
N TYR A 258 -22.22 22.07 14.34
CA TYR A 258 -23.66 22.22 14.51
C TYR A 258 -24.00 22.65 15.95
N THR A 259 -24.80 23.71 16.11
CA THR A 259 -25.45 24.05 17.40
C THR A 259 -26.96 24.06 17.21
N LYS A 260 -27.66 23.28 18.05
CA LYS A 260 -29.12 23.30 18.19
C LYS A 260 -29.49 24.25 19.32
N SER A 261 -30.43 25.15 19.07
CA SER A 261 -31.19 25.83 20.13
C SER A 261 -32.62 25.32 20.11
N SER A 262 -32.95 24.37 20.98
CA SER A 262 -34.34 24.12 21.37
C SER A 262 -34.47 24.49 22.84
N LEU A 263 -35.36 25.45 23.15
CA LEU A 263 -35.81 25.76 24.51
C LEU A 263 -34.72 26.27 25.48
N GLY A 264 -34.00 27.34 25.11
CA GLY A 264 -33.11 28.06 26.04
C GLY A 264 -31.85 27.32 26.49
N LYS A 265 -31.62 26.08 26.03
CA LYS A 265 -30.41 25.30 26.29
C LYS A 265 -29.66 25.04 24.98
N SER A 266 -28.44 25.53 24.89
CA SER A 266 -27.53 25.29 23.77
C SER A 266 -26.86 23.94 23.94
N TYR A 267 -27.12 22.99 23.04
CA TYR A 267 -26.42 21.70 23.05
C TYR A 267 -25.16 21.75 22.19
N ARG A 268 -24.09 21.15 22.72
CA ARG A 268 -22.72 21.20 22.22
C ARG A 268 -22.48 20.12 21.15
N GLN A 269 -22.07 20.59 19.96
CA GLN A 269 -21.17 19.95 18.99
C GLN A 269 -21.54 18.55 18.46
N LEU A 270 -22.04 18.50 17.23
CA LEU A 270 -21.89 17.32 16.37
C LEU A 270 -20.69 17.56 15.44
N ARG A 271 -19.61 16.79 15.58
CA ARG A 271 -18.52 16.73 14.59
C ARG A 271 -18.85 15.61 13.61
N HIS A 272 -18.53 15.80 12.33
CA HIS A 272 -18.64 14.71 11.35
C HIS A 272 -17.55 13.67 11.68
N THR A 273 -17.95 12.50 12.17
CA THR A 273 -17.07 11.37 12.54
C THR A 273 -16.93 10.40 11.38
N LYS A 274 -16.56 10.89 10.19
CA LYS A 274 -16.03 9.98 9.17
C LYS A 274 -14.55 10.28 9.00
N ASP A 275 -13.80 9.33 9.51
CA ASP A 275 -12.37 9.09 9.30
C ASP A 275 -12.01 9.12 7.81
#